data_AF-A0A645FA62-F1
#
_entry.id   AF-A0A645FA62-F1
#
_cell.length_a   1.000
_cell.length_b   1.000
_cell.length_c   1.000
_cell.angle_alpha   90.00
_cell.angle_beta   90.00
_cell.angle_gamma   90.00
#
_symmetry.space_group_name_H-M   'P 1'
#
loop_
_entity.id
_entity.type
_entity.pdbx_description
1 polymer ?
#
loop_
_entity_poly.entity_id
_entity_poly.type
_entity_poly.pdbx_seq_one_letter_code
_entity_poly.pdbx_strand_id
1 'polypeptide(L)'
;MQHLDGKHALQLIRYRRYPEGDIQRVRVQQDFIRELIRQKLTPALINQAPDLFKEITRNVKTNFTVSDFVEYKDILTPLLNGDVKTYTLPGSAKYIDRISYFIADTEQARALIREHFSEG
;
A
#
# COMPACT_ATOMS: atom_id res chain seq x y z
N MET A 1 -6.79 -19.20 8.74
CA MET A 1 -6.08 -17.90 8.74
C MET A 1 -4.59 -18.20 8.95
N GLN A 2 -3.70 -17.70 8.10
CA GLN A 2 -2.26 -17.92 8.22
C GLN A 2 -1.65 -16.77 9.01
N HIS A 3 -0.75 -17.06 9.96
CA HIS A 3 0.04 -16.04 10.65
C HIS A 3 1.44 -16.01 10.03
N LEU A 4 1.83 -14.85 9.49
CA LEU A 4 3.08 -14.70 8.77
C LEU A 4 4.06 -13.88 9.61
N ASP A 5 5.24 -14.45 9.87
CA ASP A 5 6.39 -13.67 10.33
C ASP A 5 6.97 -12.82 9.17
N GLY A 6 7.98 -12.00 9.45
CA GLY A 6 8.59 -11.13 8.45
C GLY A 6 9.17 -11.87 7.23
N LYS A 7 9.72 -13.08 7.42
CA LYS A 7 10.30 -13.88 6.33
C LYS A 7 9.20 -14.43 5.42
N HIS A 8 8.14 -14.98 5.99
CA HIS A 8 7.01 -15.52 5.24
C HIS A 8 6.18 -14.40 4.59
N ALA A 9 6.03 -13.24 5.25
CA ALA A 9 5.41 -12.05 4.67
C ALA A 9 6.19 -11.57 3.43
N LEU A 10 7.52 -11.52 3.53
CA LEU A 10 8.38 -11.15 2.39
C LEU A 10 8.27 -12.17 1.24
N GLN A 11 8.19 -13.47 1.55
CA GLN A 11 7.98 -14.52 0.54
C GLN A 11 6.64 -14.34 -0.18
N LEU A 12 5.57 -14.07 0.56
CA LEU A 12 4.23 -13.83 0.01
C LEU A 12 4.24 -12.66 -0.99
N ILE A 13 4.71 -11.48 -0.56
CA ILE A 13 4.66 -10.27 -1.39
C ILE A 13 5.63 -10.29 -2.58
N ARG A 14 6.65 -11.16 -2.54
CA ARG A 14 7.63 -11.33 -3.64
C ARG A 14 7.25 -12.42 -4.63
N TYR A 15 6.26 -13.26 -4.34
CA TYR A 15 5.82 -14.30 -5.27
C TYR A 15 5.31 -13.66 -6.57
N ARG A 16 5.63 -14.28 -7.72
CA ARG A 16 5.32 -13.72 -9.05
C ARG A 16 4.66 -14.70 -10.03
N ARG A 17 4.61 -15.99 -9.71
CA ARG A 17 4.08 -17.03 -10.61
C ARG A 17 2.55 -17.12 -10.49
N TYR A 18 1.90 -15.99 -10.70
CA TYR A 18 0.46 -15.84 -10.68
C TYR A 18 -0.10 -15.99 -12.10
N PRO A 19 -1.31 -16.58 -12.27
CA PRO A 19 -1.99 -16.62 -13.56
C PRO A 19 -2.11 -15.26 -14.24
N GLU A 20 -2.39 -14.20 -13.46
CA GLU A 20 -2.51 -12.82 -13.98
C GLU A 20 -1.22 -12.00 -13.78
N GLY A 21 -0.10 -12.69 -13.51
CA GLY A 21 1.22 -12.11 -13.37
C GLY A 21 1.32 -10.99 -12.35
N ASP A 22 1.90 -9.87 -12.78
CA ASP A 22 2.21 -8.73 -11.92
C ASP A 22 0.95 -8.02 -11.39
N ILE A 23 -0.18 -8.07 -12.13
CA ILE A 23 -1.44 -7.45 -11.69
C ILE A 23 -2.00 -8.19 -10.48
N GLN A 24 -1.97 -9.52 -10.49
CA GLN A 24 -2.38 -10.29 -9.32
C GLN A 24 -1.38 -10.13 -8.16
N ARG A 25 -0.07 -9.98 -8.45
CA ARG A 25 0.91 -9.63 -7.41
C ARG A 25 0.58 -8.29 -6.74
N VAL A 26 0.21 -7.26 -7.51
CA VAL A 26 -0.21 -5.97 -6.95
C VAL A 26 -1.44 -6.12 -6.06
N ARG A 27 -2.44 -6.91 -6.46
CA ARG A 27 -3.60 -7.22 -5.61
C ARG A 27 -3.20 -7.89 -4.29
N VAL A 28 -2.35 -8.91 -4.33
CA VAL A 28 -1.86 -9.57 -3.11
C VAL A 28 -1.10 -8.61 -2.20
N GLN A 29 -0.29 -7.70 -2.77
CA GLN A 29 0.41 -6.67 -2.00
C GLN A 29 -0.55 -5.66 -1.37
N GLN A 30 -1.59 -5.24 -2.09
CA GLN A 30 -2.65 -4.37 -1.57
C GLN A 30 -3.43 -5.04 -0.42
N ASP A 31 -3.80 -6.31 -0.59
CA ASP A 31 -4.47 -7.10 0.44
C ASP A 31 -3.60 -7.27 1.68
N PHE A 32 -2.31 -7.53 1.49
CA PHE A 32 -1.35 -7.62 2.58
C PHE A 32 -1.25 -6.31 3.37
N ILE A 33 -1.15 -5.15 2.70
CA ILE A 33 -1.10 -3.85 3.37
C ILE A 33 -2.42 -3.57 4.11
N ARG A 34 -3.57 -3.87 3.50
CA ARG A 34 -4.88 -3.70 4.13
C ARG A 34 -4.99 -4.52 5.41
N GLU A 35 -4.60 -5.79 5.35
CA GLU A 35 -4.61 -6.68 6.51
C GLU A 35 -3.58 -6.28 7.57
N LEU A 36 -2.40 -5.80 7.16
CA LEU A 36 -1.40 -5.28 8.08
C LEU A 36 -1.93 -4.07 8.85
N ILE A 37 -2.55 -3.11 8.16
CA ILE A 37 -3.17 -1.94 8.78
C ILE A 37 -4.29 -2.40 9.72
N ARG A 38 -5.24 -3.21 9.22
CA ARG A 38 -6.39 -3.70 10.00
C ARG A 38 -5.98 -4.43 11.28
N GLN A 39 -4.89 -5.20 11.24
CA GLN A 39 -4.46 -6.01 12.38
C GLN A 39 -3.50 -5.29 13.33
N LYS A 40 -2.71 -4.32 12.83
CA LYS A 40 -1.65 -3.68 13.63
C LYS A 40 -1.99 -2.27 14.04
N LEU A 41 -2.71 -1.52 13.20
CA LEU A 41 -3.12 -0.16 13.54
C LEU A 41 -4.20 -0.23 14.62
N THR A 42 -3.76 -0.05 15.86
CA THR A 42 -4.59 -0.04 17.06
C THR A 42 -4.34 1.27 17.80
N PRO A 43 -5.27 1.76 18.63
CA PRO A 43 -5.04 2.95 19.44
C PRO A 43 -3.78 2.84 20.32
N ALA A 44 -3.49 1.64 20.85
CA ALA A 44 -2.27 1.37 21.60
C ALA A 44 -1.00 1.52 20.76
N LEU A 45 -1.00 1.05 19.51
CA LEU A 45 0.13 1.22 18.59
C LEU A 45 0.35 2.70 18.22
N ILE A 46 -0.73 3.48 18.04
CA ILE A 46 -0.63 4.92 17.73
C ILE A 46 0.08 5.67 18.86
N ASN A 47 -0.20 5.32 20.12
CA ASN A 47 0.51 5.91 21.26
C ASN A 47 2.02 5.58 21.26
N GLN A 48 2.40 4.42 20.73
CA GLN A 48 3.79 3.99 20.57
C GLN A 48 4.43 4.41 19.23
N ALA A 49 3.66 5.09 18.37
CA ALA A 49 4.06 5.35 17.01
C ALA A 49 5.32 6.22 16.87
N PRO A 50 5.63 7.20 17.74
CA PRO A 50 6.89 7.95 17.63
C PRO A 50 8.13 7.04 17.72
N ASP A 51 8.13 6.06 18.63
CA ASP A 51 9.26 5.14 18.77
C ASP A 51 9.28 4.09 17.66
N LEU A 52 8.11 3.58 17.25
CA LEU A 52 8.01 2.71 16.07
C LEU A 52 8.49 3.42 14.80
N PHE A 53 8.16 4.70 14.63
CA PHE A 53 8.54 5.48 13.47
C PHE A 53 10.05 5.72 13.42
N LYS A 54 10.70 5.95 14.57
CA LYS A 54 12.17 5.96 14.65
C LYS A 54 12.77 4.64 14.17
N GLU A 55 12.21 3.50 14.57
CA GLU A 55 12.67 2.18 14.09
C GLU A 55 12.49 1.99 12.58
N ILE A 56 11.33 2.40 12.05
CA ILE A 56 11.02 2.31 10.62
C ILE A 56 11.99 3.16 9.81
N THR A 57 12.21 4.42 10.19
CA THR A 57 13.08 5.36 9.46
C THR A 57 14.55 4.97 9.48
N ARG A 58 15.01 4.12 10.43
CA ARG A 58 16.35 3.50 10.36
C ARG A 58 16.50 2.49 9.22
N ASN A 59 15.39 1.89 8.78
CA ASN A 59 15.36 0.82 7.79
C ASN A 59 14.67 1.22 6.48
N VAL A 60 14.03 2.39 6.43
CA VAL A 60 13.25 2.91 5.30
C VAL A 60 13.70 4.33 4.98
N LYS A 61 14.06 4.56 3.71
CA LYS A 61 14.35 5.91 3.22
C LYS A 61 13.04 6.65 2.93
N THR A 62 12.76 7.70 3.70
CA THR A 62 11.58 8.56 3.54
C THR A 62 11.94 10.01 3.89
N ASN A 63 11.21 10.96 3.32
CA ASN A 63 11.24 12.37 3.73
C ASN A 63 10.21 12.70 4.81
N PHE A 64 9.36 11.74 5.19
CA PHE A 64 8.40 11.89 6.28
C PHE A 64 9.15 11.87 7.63
N THR A 65 8.89 12.87 8.47
CA THR A 65 9.53 13.05 9.76
C THR A 65 8.62 12.61 10.91
N VAL A 66 9.20 12.49 12.12
CA VAL A 66 8.41 12.24 13.34
C VAL A 66 7.41 13.39 13.57
N SER A 67 7.79 14.62 13.23
CA SER A 67 6.90 15.80 13.35
C SER A 67 5.71 15.70 12.41
N ASP A 68 5.93 15.30 11.15
CA ASP A 68 4.84 15.09 10.17
C ASP A 68 3.88 14.01 10.66
N PHE A 69 4.39 12.94 11.28
CA PHE A 69 3.53 11.92 11.89
C PHE A 69 2.59 12.51 12.95
N VAL A 70 3.11 13.34 13.85
CA VAL A 70 2.31 13.97 14.91
C VAL A 70 1.28 14.93 14.34
N GLU A 71 1.64 15.69 13.30
CA GLU A 71 0.76 16.61 12.57
C GLU A 71 -0.40 15.86 11.88
N TYR A 72 -0.09 14.75 11.20
CA TYR A 72 -1.07 13.99 10.41
C TYR A 72 -1.69 12.80 11.15
N LYS A 73 -1.49 12.67 12.47
CA LYS A 73 -2.02 11.54 13.25
C LYS A 73 -3.54 11.40 13.14
N ASP A 74 -4.25 12.51 13.00
CA ASP A 74 -5.72 12.53 12.95
C ASP A 74 -6.23 11.94 11.62
N ILE A 75 -5.45 12.04 10.54
CA ILE A 75 -5.69 11.39 9.24
C ILE A 75 -5.58 9.86 9.34
N LEU A 76 -4.90 9.34 10.38
CA LEU A 76 -4.82 7.90 10.64
C LEU A 76 -6.07 7.36 11.34
N THR A 77 -6.95 8.23 11.86
CA THR A 77 -8.15 7.81 12.59
C THR A 77 -9.13 7.02 11.71
N PRO A 78 -9.46 7.44 10.47
CA PRO A 78 -10.24 6.60 9.55
C PRO A 78 -9.60 5.24 9.25
N LEU A 79 -8.26 5.17 9.22
CA LEU A 79 -7.54 3.92 8.98
C LEU A 79 -7.70 2.92 10.13
N LEU A 80 -7.94 3.40 11.38
CA LEU A 80 -8.26 2.53 12.53
C LEU A 80 -9.55 1.73 12.30
N ASN A 81 -10.49 2.29 11.53
CA ASN A 81 -11.74 1.61 11.19
C ASN A 81 -11.58 0.63 10.04
N GLY A 82 -10.35 0.46 9.52
CA GLY A 82 -10.05 -0.41 8.39
C GLY A 82 -10.53 0.14 7.04
N ASP A 83 -10.90 1.42 6.98
CA ASP A 83 -11.32 2.08 5.73
C ASP A 83 -10.09 2.43 4.88
N VAL A 84 -9.50 1.38 4.30
CA VAL A 84 -8.35 1.48 3.39
C VAL A 84 -8.81 1.05 2.00
N LYS A 85 -9.01 2.04 1.14
CA LYS A 85 -9.29 1.83 -0.28
C LYS A 85 -7.98 1.77 -1.06
N THR A 86 -7.89 0.79 -1.96
CA THR A 86 -6.72 0.59 -2.82
C THR A 86 -7.17 0.46 -4.25
N TYR A 87 -6.42 1.06 -5.16
CA TYR A 87 -6.73 1.08 -6.57
C TYR A 87 -5.52 0.64 -7.38
N THR A 88 -5.77 -0.05 -8.49
CA THR A 88 -4.74 -0.37 -9.49
C THR A 88 -4.88 0.62 -10.63
N LEU A 89 -3.75 1.16 -11.11
CA LEU A 89 -3.74 2.08 -12.25
C LEU A 89 -4.46 1.42 -13.44
N PRO A 90 -5.52 2.04 -14.00
CA PRO A 90 -6.21 1.49 -15.15
C PRO A 90 -5.28 1.40 -16.36
N GLY A 91 -5.37 0.30 -17.10
CA GLY A 91 -4.49 0.06 -18.24
C GLY A 91 -4.48 -1.42 -18.65
N SER A 92 -3.59 -1.74 -19.58
CA SER A 92 -3.44 -3.10 -20.11
C SER A 92 -1.99 -3.44 -20.40
N ALA A 93 -1.67 -4.73 -20.33
CA ALA A 93 -0.37 -5.25 -20.72
C ALA A 93 -0.27 -5.29 -22.26
N LYS A 94 0.81 -4.77 -22.81
CA LYS A 94 1.09 -4.78 -24.26
C LYS A 94 2.56 -5.09 -24.51
N TYR A 95 2.82 -5.91 -25.52
CA TYR A 95 4.16 -6.09 -26.05
C TYR A 95 4.45 -5.06 -27.14
N ILE A 96 5.54 -4.31 -26.98
CA ILE A 96 6.08 -3.38 -27.98
C ILE A 96 7.53 -3.81 -28.20
N ASP A 97 7.90 -4.15 -29.44
CA ASP A 97 9.23 -4.67 -29.79
C ASP A 97 9.70 -5.83 -28.90
N ARG A 98 8.76 -6.75 -28.57
CA ARG A 98 8.95 -7.92 -27.69
C ARG A 98 9.26 -7.60 -26.22
N ILE A 99 9.18 -6.33 -25.82
CA ILE A 99 9.30 -5.89 -24.43
C ILE A 99 7.88 -5.75 -23.86
N SER A 100 7.67 -6.26 -22.65
CA SER A 100 6.40 -6.17 -21.94
C SER A 100 6.25 -4.79 -21.29
N TYR A 101 5.16 -4.08 -21.63
CA TYR A 101 4.78 -2.80 -21.04
C TYR A 101 3.40 -2.90 -20.39
N PHE A 102 3.18 -2.13 -19.34
CA PHE A 102 1.84 -1.80 -18.87
C PHE A 102 1.49 -0.41 -19.39
N ILE A 103 0.54 -0.34 -20.32
CA ILE A 103 0.10 0.92 -20.93
C ILE A 103 -1.09 1.44 -20.12
N ALA A 104 -0.88 2.55 -19.43
CA ALA A 104 -1.91 3.20 -18.64
C ALA A 104 -2.99 3.81 -19.55
N ASP A 105 -4.25 3.65 -19.16
CA ASP A 105 -5.36 4.42 -19.71
C ASP A 105 -5.42 5.74 -18.96
N THR A 106 -4.93 6.81 -19.60
CA THR A 106 -4.79 8.12 -18.96
C THR A 106 -6.13 8.77 -18.64
N GLU A 107 -7.17 8.51 -19.42
CA GLU A 107 -8.50 9.09 -19.18
C GLU A 107 -9.18 8.40 -18.00
N GLN A 108 -9.13 7.07 -17.94
CA GLN A 108 -9.62 6.33 -16.77
C GLN A 108 -8.78 6.63 -15.52
N ALA A 109 -7.46 6.75 -15.64
CA ALA A 109 -6.61 7.12 -14.51
C ALA A 109 -6.96 8.50 -13.96
N ARG A 110 -7.21 9.49 -14.83
CA ARG A 110 -7.68 10.82 -14.42
C ARG A 110 -9.04 10.77 -13.75
N ALA A 111 -9.98 9.97 -14.28
CA ALA A 111 -11.29 9.79 -13.66
C ALA A 111 -11.17 9.18 -12.25
N LEU A 112 -10.34 8.14 -12.10
CA LEU A 112 -10.08 7.49 -10.82
C LEU A 112 -9.49 8.47 -9.78
N ILE A 113 -8.53 9.29 -10.19
CA ILE A 113 -7.94 10.32 -9.33
C ILE A 113 -9.00 11.35 -8.92
N ARG A 114 -9.84 11.80 -9.86
CA ARG A 114 -10.94 12.74 -9.55
C ARG A 114 -11.94 12.18 -8.56
N GLU A 115 -12.34 10.92 -8.74
CA GLU A 115 -13.37 10.29 -7.91
C GLU A 115 -12.90 9.97 -6.49
N HIS A 116 -11.62 9.64 -6.31
CA HIS A 116 -11.15 9.08 -5.03
C HIS A 116 -10.08 9.92 -4.32
N PHE A 117 -9.47 10.89 -4.99
CA PHE A 117 -8.33 11.64 -4.46
C PHE A 117 -8.42 13.16 -4.65
N SER A 118 -9.47 13.67 -5.30
CA SER A 118 -9.58 15.10 -5.63
C SER A 118 -10.55 15.89 -4.74
N GLU A 119 -10.88 15.37 -3.57
CA GLU A 119 -11.58 16.14 -2.53
C GLU A 119 -10.70 16.29 -1.29
N GLY A 120 -10.23 17.52 -1.10
CA GLY A 120 -9.50 18.09 0.02
C GLY A 120 -9.51 19.61 -0.15
#